data_AF-A0A5A9EUC5-F1
#
_entry.id   AF-A0A5A9EUC5-F1
#
_cell.length_a   1.000
_cell.length_b   1.000
_cell.length_c   1.000
_cell.angle_alpha   90.00
_cell.angle_beta   90.00
_cell.angle_gamma   90.00
#
_symmetry.space_group_name_H-M   'P 1'
#
loop_
_entity.id
_entity.type
_entity.pdbx_description
1 polymer ?
#
loop_
_entity_poly.entity_id
_entity_poly.type
_entity_poly.pdbx_seq_one_letter_code
_entity_poly.pdbx_strand_id
1 'polypeptide(L)'
;MIPTDGIARAFSIRPEDLAMDLQINPTNMDDAIIRQAGLYAYYVSAHAEAEGRLRQAKLERDVFTAALDKQLRDQALARGQKLTEKQVEMQVMLHPDWKVRVQRVNELEAAVSQLEGLVRAFAQKKDMLVTLATNIRAERQQSFAIRNQPQTPFG
;
A
#
# COMPACT_ATOMS: atom_id res chain seq x y z
N MET A 1 -17.47 -22.41 11.05
CA MET A 1 -17.24 -20.99 11.40
C MET A 1 -15.75 -20.73 11.27
N ILE A 2 -15.32 -20.21 10.12
CA ILE A 2 -13.90 -19.89 9.89
C ILE A 2 -13.63 -18.57 10.63
N PRO A 3 -12.64 -18.48 11.54
CA PRO A 3 -12.40 -17.25 12.29
C PRO A 3 -11.92 -16.14 11.35
N THR A 4 -12.72 -15.09 11.23
CA THR A 4 -12.42 -13.86 10.46
C THR A 4 -11.32 -12.99 11.10
N ASP A 5 -10.85 -13.34 12.30
CA ASP A 5 -9.99 -12.48 13.13
C ASP A 5 -8.50 -12.50 12.74
N GLY A 6 -8.06 -13.45 11.89
CA GLY A 6 -6.65 -13.57 11.48
C GLY A 6 -6.24 -12.67 10.31
N ILE A 7 -7.21 -12.18 9.54
CA ILE A 7 -6.95 -11.62 8.20
C ILE A 7 -6.74 -10.10 8.24
N ALA A 8 -7.41 -9.40 9.15
CA ALA A 8 -7.28 -7.95 9.32
C ALA A 8 -5.94 -7.53 9.96
N ARG A 9 -5.28 -8.41 10.73
CA ARG A 9 -4.04 -8.05 11.44
C ARG A 9 -2.79 -7.97 10.56
N ALA A 10 -2.74 -8.65 9.42
CA ALA A 10 -1.49 -8.73 8.64
C ALA A 10 -1.13 -7.43 7.89
N PHE A 11 -2.09 -6.52 7.69
CA PHE A 11 -1.88 -5.22 7.02
C PHE A 11 -2.72 -4.10 7.66
N SER A 12 -3.04 -4.20 8.96
CA SER A 12 -3.61 -3.07 9.69
C SER A 12 -2.50 -2.06 9.98
N ILE A 13 -2.02 -1.40 8.93
CA ILE A 13 -1.13 -0.27 9.07
C ILE A 13 -2.03 0.93 9.34
N ARG A 14 -1.98 1.44 10.57
CA ARG A 14 -2.80 2.60 10.93
C ARG A 14 -2.16 3.85 10.31
N PRO A 15 -2.96 4.82 9.83
CA PRO A 15 -2.46 6.08 9.33
C PRO A 15 -1.50 6.79 10.30
N GLU A 16 -1.73 6.64 11.61
CA GLU A 16 -0.86 7.22 12.64
C GLU A 16 0.57 6.63 12.63
N ASP A 17 0.69 5.32 12.44
CA ASP A 17 1.99 4.62 12.40
C ASP A 17 2.80 5.07 11.16
N LEU A 18 2.11 5.30 10.03
CA LEU A 18 2.71 5.81 8.80
C LEU A 18 3.26 7.23 8.91
N ALA A 19 2.54 8.10 9.65
CA ALA A 19 2.95 9.47 9.84
C ALA A 19 4.27 9.56 10.61
N MET A 20 4.51 8.67 11.58
CA MET A 20 5.77 8.60 12.30
C MET A 20 6.94 8.21 11.39
N ASP A 21 6.78 7.17 10.57
CA ASP A 21 7.88 6.69 9.70
C ASP A 21 8.22 7.67 8.57
N LEU A 22 7.30 8.55 8.19
CA LEU A 22 7.52 9.59 7.19
C LEU A 22 8.10 10.90 7.76
N GLN A 23 8.11 11.08 9.09
CA GLN A 23 8.70 12.28 9.68
C GLN A 23 10.20 12.40 9.39
N ILE A 24 10.64 13.64 9.17
CA ILE A 24 12.06 14.00 9.11
C ILE A 24 12.36 14.78 10.39
N ASN A 25 13.35 14.30 11.15
CA ASN A 25 13.89 15.06 12.27
C ASN A 25 15.12 15.87 11.80
N PRO A 26 15.03 17.22 11.70
CA PRO A 26 16.13 18.04 11.23
C PRO A 26 17.37 18.01 12.14
N THR A 27 17.19 17.68 13.43
CA THR A 27 18.30 17.63 14.39
C THR A 27 19.06 16.30 14.36
N ASN A 28 18.54 15.29 13.63
CA ASN A 28 19.17 13.99 13.48
C ASN A 28 19.03 13.48 12.03
N MET A 29 19.62 14.23 11.10
CA MET A 29 19.55 13.91 9.67
C MET A 29 20.30 12.64 9.28
N ASP A 30 21.41 12.32 9.96
CA ASP A 30 22.21 11.15 9.64
C ASP A 30 21.42 9.86 9.87
N ASP A 31 20.71 9.75 10.99
CA ASP A 31 19.82 8.61 11.27
C ASP A 31 18.66 8.54 10.27
N ALA A 32 18.07 9.68 9.91
CA ALA A 32 16.99 9.73 8.92
C ALA A 32 17.45 9.22 7.54
N ILE A 33 18.65 9.59 7.10
CA ILE A 33 19.22 9.14 5.81
C ILE A 33 19.52 7.63 5.84
N ILE A 34 20.11 7.14 6.94
CA ILE A 34 20.46 5.72 7.09
C ILE A 34 19.21 4.84 7.10
N ARG A 35 18.17 5.22 7.86
CA ARG A 35 16.95 4.42 8.00
C ARG A 35 16.05 4.43 6.77
N GLN A 36 16.08 5.51 5.99
CA GLN A 36 15.20 5.72 4.84
C GLN A 36 15.23 4.54 3.84
N ALA A 37 16.42 4.05 3.49
CA ALA A 37 16.56 2.97 2.53
C ALA A 37 15.97 1.65 3.05
N GLY A 38 16.17 1.35 4.34
CA GLY A 38 15.61 0.16 4.99
C GLY A 38 14.09 0.20 5.07
N LEU A 39 13.52 1.34 5.48
CA LEU A 39 12.06 1.53 5.51
C LEU A 39 11.44 1.44 4.12
N TYR A 40 12.06 2.10 3.13
CA TYR A 40 11.61 2.02 1.74
C TYR A 40 11.60 0.58 1.23
N ALA A 41 12.69 -0.17 1.41
CA ALA A 41 12.78 -1.57 1.01
C ALA A 41 11.70 -2.44 1.68
N TYR A 42 11.48 -2.24 2.98
CA TYR A 42 10.44 -2.94 3.74
C TYR A 42 9.05 -2.71 3.13
N TYR A 43 8.66 -1.45 2.88
CA TYR A 43 7.33 -1.13 2.35
C TYR A 43 7.16 -1.53 0.88
N VAL A 44 8.21 -1.52 0.07
CA VAL A 44 8.18 -2.09 -1.28
C VAL A 44 7.93 -3.60 -1.23
N SER A 45 8.59 -4.33 -0.32
CA SER A 45 8.34 -5.77 -0.13
C SER A 45 6.91 -6.04 0.36
N ALA A 46 6.42 -5.25 1.32
CA ALA A 46 5.07 -5.35 1.83
C ALA A 46 4.01 -5.09 0.74
N HIS A 47 4.26 -4.09 -0.13
CA HIS A 47 3.42 -3.81 -1.30
C HIS A 47 3.36 -5.01 -2.25
N ALA A 48 4.51 -5.56 -2.64
CA ALA A 48 4.59 -6.70 -3.55
C ALA A 48 3.88 -7.95 -2.99
N GLU A 49 3.97 -8.18 -1.68
CA GLU A 49 3.23 -9.26 -1.02
C GLU A 49 1.72 -9.03 -1.07
N ALA A 50 1.25 -7.81 -0.78
CA ALA A 50 -0.16 -7.46 -0.86
C ALA A 50 -0.71 -7.64 -2.28
N GLU A 51 0.05 -7.26 -3.31
CA GLU A 51 -0.31 -7.50 -4.72
C GLU A 51 -0.40 -9.00 -5.05
N GLY A 52 0.50 -9.82 -4.50
CA GLY A 52 0.43 -11.27 -4.63
C GLY A 52 -0.85 -11.84 -4.03
N ARG A 53 -1.18 -11.43 -2.81
CA ARG A 53 -2.41 -11.83 -2.11
C ARG A 53 -3.67 -11.36 -2.84
N LEU A 54 -3.67 -10.14 -3.38
CA LEU A 54 -4.76 -9.60 -4.18
C LEU A 54 -5.00 -10.43 -5.44
N ARG A 55 -3.95 -10.78 -6.19
CA ARG A 55 -4.05 -11.63 -7.38
C ARG A 55 -4.64 -12.99 -7.03
N GLN A 56 -4.20 -13.58 -5.93
CA GLN A 56 -4.73 -14.85 -5.45
C GLN A 56 -6.22 -14.76 -5.09
N ALA A 57 -6.64 -13.73 -4.35
CA ALA A 57 -8.04 -13.52 -3.99
C ALA A 57 -8.95 -13.29 -5.21
N LYS A 58 -8.46 -12.57 -6.22
CA LYS A 58 -9.18 -12.40 -7.50
C LYS A 58 -9.37 -13.74 -8.20
N LEU A 59 -8.32 -14.55 -8.30
CA LEU A 59 -8.40 -15.89 -8.87
C LEU A 59 -9.39 -16.78 -8.12
N GLU A 60 -9.36 -16.77 -6.79
CA GLU A 60 -10.29 -17.55 -5.95
C GLU A 60 -11.75 -17.13 -6.15
N ARG A 61 -12.01 -15.83 -6.27
CA ARG A 61 -13.34 -15.30 -6.60
C ARG A 61 -13.79 -15.78 -7.97
N ASP A 62 -12.92 -15.73 -8.97
CA ASP A 62 -13.28 -16.05 -10.36
C ASP A 62 -13.55 -17.56 -10.52
N VAL A 63 -12.71 -18.41 -9.91
CA VAL A 63 -12.94 -19.86 -9.85
C VAL A 63 -14.25 -20.20 -9.13
N PHE A 64 -14.53 -19.55 -8.00
CA PHE A 64 -15.78 -19.76 -7.27
C PHE A 64 -17.00 -19.33 -8.10
N THR A 65 -16.90 -18.18 -8.78
CA THR A 65 -17.96 -17.66 -9.67
C THR A 65 -18.28 -18.66 -10.77
N ALA A 66 -17.26 -19.18 -11.46
CA ALA A 66 -17.43 -20.17 -12.52
C ALA A 66 -18.01 -21.50 -12.02
N ALA A 67 -17.55 -21.97 -10.86
CA ALA A 67 -18.06 -23.20 -10.26
C ALA A 67 -19.55 -23.07 -9.86
N LEU A 68 -19.91 -21.94 -9.24
CA LEU A 68 -21.28 -21.67 -8.83
C LEU A 68 -22.21 -21.47 -10.03
N ASP A 69 -21.78 -20.75 -11.07
CA ASP A 69 -22.52 -20.60 -12.32
C ASP A 69 -22.89 -21.98 -12.90
N LYS A 70 -21.88 -22.84 -13.09
CA LYS A 70 -22.08 -24.20 -13.61
C LYS A 70 -23.06 -24.98 -12.75
N GLN A 71 -22.88 -24.97 -11.43
CA GLN A 71 -23.76 -25.66 -10.49
C GLN A 71 -25.21 -25.19 -10.62
N LEU A 72 -25.45 -23.88 -10.72
CA LEU A 72 -26.80 -23.33 -10.86
C LEU A 72 -27.46 -23.76 -12.17
N ARG A 73 -26.71 -23.79 -13.28
CA ARG A 73 -27.20 -24.27 -14.58
C ARG A 73 -27.52 -25.77 -14.55
N ASP A 74 -26.63 -26.58 -13.99
CA ASP A 74 -26.84 -28.02 -13.86
C ASP A 74 -28.09 -28.32 -13.02
N GLN A 75 -28.29 -27.60 -11.92
CA GLN A 75 -29.49 -27.70 -11.07
C GLN A 75 -30.77 -27.23 -11.75
N ALA A 76 -30.70 -26.21 -12.61
CA ALA A 76 -31.85 -25.75 -13.37
C ALA A 76 -32.23 -26.76 -14.46
N LEU A 77 -31.24 -27.30 -15.16
CA LEU A 77 -31.43 -28.31 -16.20
C LEU A 77 -32.05 -29.59 -15.63
N ALA A 78 -31.59 -30.04 -14.46
CA ALA A 78 -32.17 -31.18 -13.75
C ALA A 78 -33.65 -30.96 -13.36
N ARG A 79 -34.08 -29.70 -13.22
CA ARG A 79 -35.48 -29.30 -12.98
C ARG A 79 -36.26 -29.01 -14.27
N GLY A 80 -35.67 -29.25 -15.45
CA GLY A 80 -36.26 -28.94 -16.75
C GLY A 80 -36.37 -27.44 -17.05
N GLN A 81 -35.66 -26.60 -16.30
CA GLN A 81 -35.65 -25.15 -16.47
C GLN A 81 -34.38 -24.70 -17.19
N LYS A 82 -34.52 -23.67 -18.04
CA LYS A 82 -33.38 -22.99 -18.65
C LYS A 82 -33.25 -21.60 -18.04
N LEU A 83 -32.20 -21.39 -17.25
CA LEU A 83 -31.86 -20.05 -16.75
C LEU A 83 -31.25 -19.23 -17.88
N THR A 84 -31.61 -17.94 -17.92
CA THR A 84 -30.91 -16.96 -18.75
C THR A 84 -29.59 -16.58 -18.09
N GLU A 85 -28.65 -16.07 -18.88
CA GLU A 85 -27.34 -15.61 -18.38
C GLU A 85 -27.48 -14.65 -17.20
N LYS A 86 -28.36 -13.66 -17.35
CA LYS A 86 -28.64 -12.65 -16.33
C LYS A 86 -29.24 -13.25 -15.05
N GLN A 87 -30.04 -14.31 -15.15
CA GLN A 87 -30.58 -14.98 -13.97
C GLN A 87 -29.50 -15.72 -13.18
N VAL A 88 -28.54 -16.33 -13.88
CA VAL A 88 -27.40 -17.02 -13.23
C VAL A 88 -26.48 -16.00 -12.56
N GLU A 89 -26.09 -14.93 -13.27
CA GLU A 89 -25.29 -13.85 -12.69
C GLU A 89 -25.90 -13.27 -11.41
N MET A 90 -27.20 -12.95 -11.43
CA MET A 90 -27.87 -12.42 -10.23
C MET A 90 -27.83 -13.41 -9.06
N GLN A 91 -28.02 -14.71 -9.32
CA GLN A 91 -27.96 -15.73 -8.26
C GLN A 91 -26.55 -15.89 -7.70
N VAL A 92 -25.53 -15.84 -8.56
CA VAL A 92 -24.12 -15.85 -8.13
C VAL A 92 -23.80 -14.64 -7.26
N MET A 93 -24.18 -13.43 -7.70
CA MET A 93 -23.93 -12.19 -6.93
C MET A 93 -24.65 -12.14 -5.59
N LEU A 94 -25.81 -12.78 -5.48
CA LEU A 94 -26.57 -12.87 -4.23
C LEU A 94 -26.01 -13.92 -3.27
N HIS A 95 -25.15 -14.83 -3.73
CA HIS A 95 -24.59 -15.90 -2.91
C HIS A 95 -23.70 -15.33 -1.77
N PRO A 96 -23.93 -15.69 -0.50
CA PRO A 96 -23.16 -15.16 0.63
C PRO A 96 -21.65 -15.34 0.48
N ASP A 97 -21.20 -16.53 0.08
CA ASP A 97 -19.77 -16.84 -0.08
C ASP A 97 -19.11 -16.09 -1.24
N TRP A 98 -19.88 -15.67 -2.26
CA TRP A 98 -19.38 -14.80 -3.32
C TRP A 98 -19.12 -13.41 -2.76
N LYS A 99 -20.07 -12.86 -1.98
CA LYS A 99 -19.94 -11.56 -1.33
C LYS A 99 -18.72 -11.50 -0.39
N VAL A 100 -18.47 -12.56 0.38
CA VAL A 100 -17.27 -12.67 1.24
C VAL A 100 -15.98 -12.56 0.40
N ARG A 101 -15.93 -13.22 -0.76
CA ARG A 101 -14.76 -13.16 -1.66
C ARG A 101 -14.59 -11.79 -2.30
N VAL A 102 -15.68 -11.14 -2.70
CA VAL A 102 -15.64 -9.76 -3.21
C VAL A 102 -15.14 -8.81 -2.13
N GLN A 103 -15.67 -8.91 -0.91
CA GLN A 103 -15.22 -8.12 0.23
C GLN A 103 -13.72 -8.31 0.47
N ARG A 104 -13.24 -9.56 0.42
CA ARG A 104 -11.83 -9.87 0.57
C ARG A 104 -10.95 -9.24 -0.53
N VAL A 105 -11.40 -9.27 -1.78
CA VAL A 105 -10.72 -8.59 -2.90
C VAL A 105 -10.65 -7.08 -2.62
N ASN A 106 -11.77 -6.46 -2.26
CA ASN A 106 -11.85 -5.02 -2.01
C ASN A 106 -10.91 -4.58 -0.87
N GLU A 107 -10.84 -5.35 0.21
CA GLU A 107 -9.91 -5.09 1.32
C GLU A 107 -8.45 -5.14 0.88
N LEU A 108 -8.10 -6.10 0.03
CA LEU A 108 -6.75 -6.24 -0.49
C LEU A 108 -6.41 -5.13 -1.51
N GLU A 109 -7.37 -4.69 -2.32
CA GLU A 109 -7.19 -3.53 -3.21
C GLU A 109 -6.92 -2.25 -2.43
N ALA A 110 -7.66 -2.03 -1.34
CA ALA A 110 -7.43 -0.90 -0.45
C ALA A 110 -6.03 -0.95 0.17
N ALA A 111 -5.58 -2.12 0.65
CA ALA A 111 -4.26 -2.28 1.23
C ALA A 111 -3.13 -2.04 0.21
N VAL A 112 -3.26 -2.58 -1.00
CA VAL A 112 -2.30 -2.33 -2.10
C VAL A 112 -2.23 -0.84 -2.41
N SER A 113 -3.37 -0.17 -2.57
CA SER A 113 -3.40 1.27 -2.88
C SER A 113 -2.75 2.11 -1.79
N GLN A 114 -2.96 1.78 -0.51
CA GLN A 114 -2.31 2.46 0.62
C GLN A 114 -0.79 2.29 0.59
N LEU A 115 -0.31 1.05 0.39
CA LEU A 115 1.11 0.74 0.32
C LEU A 115 1.79 1.39 -0.89
N GLU A 116 1.11 1.47 -2.03
CA GLU A 116 1.59 2.18 -3.21
C GLU A 116 1.79 3.67 -2.91
N GLY A 117 0.80 4.30 -2.27
CA GLY A 117 0.88 5.69 -1.82
C GLY A 117 2.06 5.91 -0.86
N LEU A 118 2.30 4.96 0.03
CA LEU A 118 3.40 5.02 0.99
C LEU A 118 4.78 4.91 0.33
N VAL A 119 4.96 3.97 -0.59
CA VAL A 119 6.20 3.84 -1.38
C VAL A 119 6.51 5.15 -2.10
N ARG A 120 5.49 5.80 -2.68
CA ARG A 120 5.63 7.13 -3.30
C ARG A 120 5.99 8.21 -2.28
N ALA A 121 5.40 8.20 -1.09
CA ALA A 121 5.73 9.13 -0.02
C ALA A 121 7.19 8.99 0.45
N PHE A 122 7.71 7.76 0.55
CA PHE A 122 9.13 7.54 0.86
C PHE A 122 10.05 8.03 -0.27
N ALA A 123 9.66 7.90 -1.54
CA ALA A 123 10.41 8.51 -2.64
C ALA A 123 10.48 10.04 -2.49
N GLN A 124 9.36 10.70 -2.18
CA GLN A 124 9.33 12.14 -1.91
C GLN A 124 10.17 12.53 -0.69
N LYS A 125 10.09 11.75 0.41
CA LYS A 125 10.91 11.96 1.61
C LYS A 125 12.41 11.90 1.31
N LYS A 126 12.84 10.96 0.45
CA LYS A 126 14.23 10.87 -0.01
C LYS A 126 14.65 12.15 -0.74
N ASP A 127 13.82 12.69 -1.63
CA ASP A 127 14.12 13.94 -2.32
C ASP A 127 14.21 15.12 -1.34
N MET A 128 13.30 15.21 -0.35
CA MET A 128 13.38 16.24 0.70
C MET A 128 14.65 16.14 1.55
N LEU A 129 15.07 14.93 1.93
CA LEU A 129 16.31 14.70 2.67
C LEU A 129 17.55 15.17 1.88
N VAL A 130 17.59 14.91 0.57
CA VAL A 130 18.67 15.37 -0.32
C VAL A 130 18.72 16.90 -0.38
N THR A 131 17.55 17.56 -0.51
CA THR A 131 17.45 19.02 -0.53
C THR A 131 17.93 19.62 0.79
N LEU A 132 17.46 19.11 1.93
CA LEU A 132 17.86 19.59 3.26
C LEU A 132 19.36 19.42 3.49
N ALA A 133 19.93 18.26 3.14
CA ALA A 133 21.37 18.00 3.27
C ALA A 133 22.22 18.93 2.39
N THR A 134 21.68 19.36 1.24
CA THR A 134 22.34 20.31 0.36
C THR A 134 22.31 21.72 0.94
N ASN A 135 21.17 22.16 1.46
CA ASN A 135 21.02 23.46 2.10
C ASN A 135 21.94 23.61 3.33
N ILE A 136 21.98 22.61 4.21
CA ILE A 136 22.86 22.62 5.39
C ILE A 136 24.33 22.73 5.00
N ARG A 137 24.75 22.07 3.91
CA ARG A 137 26.13 22.19 3.41
C ARG A 137 26.41 23.59 2.88
N ALA A 138 25.48 24.19 2.14
CA ALA A 138 25.62 25.55 1.63
C ALA A 138 25.69 26.60 2.77
N GLU A 139 24.81 26.50 3.77
CA GLU A 139 24.81 27.38 4.95
C GLU A 139 26.12 27.29 5.73
N ARG A 140 26.63 26.07 5.96
CA ARG A 140 27.93 25.87 6.61
C ARG A 140 29.03 26.56 5.82
N GLN A 141 29.13 26.34 4.51
CA GLN A 141 30.14 26.98 3.65
C GLN A 141 30.06 28.52 3.69
N GLN A 142 28.85 29.09 3.62
CA GLN A 142 28.64 30.53 3.71
C GLN A 142 29.06 31.09 5.07
N SER A 143 28.73 30.40 6.17
CA SER A 143 29.13 30.81 7.51
C SER A 143 30.65 30.82 7.70
N PHE A 144 31.36 29.83 7.14
CA PHE A 144 32.82 29.82 7.10
C PHE A 144 33.40 30.96 6.28
N ALA A 145 32.79 31.29 5.13
CA ALA A 145 33.23 32.39 4.29
C ALA A 145 33.09 33.76 4.98
N ILE A 146 31.96 34.03 5.64
CA ILE A 146 31.72 35.29 6.38
C ILE A 146 32.72 35.44 7.53
N ARG A 147 32.97 34.37 8.28
CA ARG A 147 33.90 34.39 9.42
C ARG A 147 35.36 34.66 9.02
N ASN A 148 35.74 34.28 7.81
CA ASN A 148 37.11 34.42 7.29
C ASN A 148 37.32 35.64 6.40
N GLN A 149 36.34 36.57 6.30
CA GLN A 149 36.55 37.82 5.60
C GLN A 149 37.52 38.72 6.39
N PRO A 150 38.63 39.19 5.79
CA PRO A 150 39.49 40.17 6.45
C PRO A 150 38.66 41.42 6.71
N GLN A 151 38.65 41.90 7.95
CA GLN A 151 38.08 43.20 8.26
C GLN A 151 38.86 44.25 7.47
N THR A 152 38.27 44.75 6.39
CA THR A 152 38.79 45.93 5.70
C THR A 152 38.82 47.06 6.72
N PRO A 153 39.99 47.63 7.07
CA PRO A 153 40.03 48.77 7.96
C PRO A 153 39.30 49.92 7.25
N PHE A 154 38.25 50.42 7.89
CA PHE A 154 37.58 51.65 7.47
C PHE A 154 38.63 52.78 7.50
N GLY A 155 38.92 53.32 6.32
CA GLY A 155 39.76 54.51 6.14
C GLY A 155 39.00 55.79 6.37
#